data_AF-A0A1H2AAN4-F1
#
_entry.id   AF-A0A1H2AAN4-F1
#
_cell.length_a   1.000
_cell.length_b   1.000
_cell.length_c   1.000
_cell.angle_alpha   90.00
_cell.angle_beta   90.00
_cell.angle_gamma   90.00
#
_symmetry.space_group_name_H-M   'P 1'
#
loop_
_entity.id
_entity.type
_entity.pdbx_description
1 polymer ?
#
loop_
_entity_poly.entity_id
_entity_poly.type
_entity_poly.pdbx_seq_one_letter_code
_entity_poly.pdbx_strand_id
1 'polypeptide(L)'
;MNANREKEAASVASSEAAVAAEEFKRVDTSTATKVKEACVKQVKTVAANAARKIAGVAPKYYEITATSFRGDVEQVALLRNKSAYEVDFTYTATHKDGTVNTTNQTCRVSTDFGFVEMRP
;
A
#
# COMPACT_ATOMS: atom_id res chain seq x y z
N MET A 1 -54.52 0.70 23.09
CA MET A 1 -53.62 1.87 23.12
C MET A 1 -52.24 1.38 23.58
N ASN A 2 -51.41 0.88 22.66
CA ASN A 2 -50.07 0.37 22.94
C ASN A 2 -49.04 1.40 22.47
N ALA A 3 -48.76 2.41 23.29
CA ALA A 3 -47.84 3.50 22.96
C ALA A 3 -46.44 3.36 23.61
N ASN A 4 -46.06 2.14 24.01
CA ASN A 4 -44.78 1.89 24.72
C ASN A 4 -43.81 0.94 24.00
N ARG A 5 -44.11 0.46 22.79
CA ARG A 5 -43.19 -0.42 22.03
C ARG A 5 -42.30 0.30 21.02
N GLU A 6 -42.45 1.61 20.86
CA GLU A 6 -41.68 2.40 19.88
C GLU A 6 -40.46 3.10 20.48
N LYS A 7 -40.30 3.12 21.81
CA LYS A 7 -39.16 3.79 22.47
C LYS A 7 -37.95 2.90 22.76
N GLU A 8 -38.10 1.58 22.83
CA GLU A 8 -36.96 0.68 23.06
C GLU A 8 -36.19 0.33 21.78
N ALA A 9 -36.83 0.36 20.61
CA ALA A 9 -36.13 0.11 19.34
C ALA A 9 -35.18 1.26 18.94
N ALA A 10 -35.46 2.49 19.38
CA ALA A 10 -34.62 3.66 19.08
C ALA A 10 -33.36 3.72 19.96
N SER A 11 -33.40 3.17 21.18
CA SER A 11 -32.27 3.22 22.11
C SER A 11 -31.22 2.15 21.82
N VAL A 12 -31.60 1.02 21.23
CA VAL A 12 -30.65 -0.06 20.90
C VAL A 12 -30.01 0.16 19.51
N ALA A 13 -30.74 0.77 18.57
CA ALA A 13 -30.19 1.16 17.27
C ALA A 13 -29.11 2.27 17.36
N SER A 14 -29.12 3.07 18.42
CA SER A 14 -28.17 4.16 18.62
C SER A 14 -26.77 3.71 19.06
N SER A 15 -26.58 2.42 19.43
CA SER A 15 -25.28 1.89 19.85
C SER A 15 -24.60 1.01 18.79
N GLU A 16 -25.34 0.52 17.79
CA GLU A 16 -24.77 -0.25 16.67
C GLU A 16 -24.42 0.62 15.45
N ALA A 17 -24.94 1.84 15.35
CA ALA A 17 -24.51 2.82 14.34
C ALA A 17 -23.16 3.50 14.67
N ALA A 18 -22.56 3.20 15.83
CA ALA A 18 -21.25 3.72 16.23
C ALA A 18 -20.06 2.90 15.70
N VAL A 19 -20.30 1.90 14.83
CA VAL A 19 -19.25 1.04 14.24
C VAL A 19 -19.18 1.17 12.71
N ALA A 20 -19.68 2.26 12.14
CA ALA A 20 -19.64 2.51 10.71
C ALA A 20 -18.90 3.81 10.40
N ALA A 21 -17.83 3.68 9.60
CA ALA A 21 -16.89 4.70 9.15
C ALA A 21 -15.90 5.19 10.22
N GLU A 22 -14.84 4.41 10.46
CA GLU A 22 -13.54 5.07 10.50
C GLU A 22 -13.45 5.86 9.20
N GLU A 23 -13.63 7.18 9.26
CA GLU A 23 -13.19 8.07 8.20
C GLU A 23 -11.74 7.69 7.94
N PHE A 24 -11.48 6.97 6.85
CA PHE A 24 -10.16 6.88 6.27
C PHE A 24 -9.77 8.33 5.97
N LYS A 25 -9.06 8.96 6.91
CA LYS A 25 -8.57 10.32 6.74
C LYS A 25 -7.80 10.32 5.44
N ARG A 26 -8.23 11.18 4.51
CA ARG A 26 -7.47 11.41 3.29
C ARG A 26 -6.02 11.64 3.67
N VAL A 27 -5.14 10.82 3.13
CA VAL A 27 -3.70 10.95 3.33
C VAL A 27 -3.30 12.30 2.77
N ASP A 28 -2.66 13.13 3.59
CA ASP A 28 -2.25 14.46 3.14
C ASP A 28 -1.21 14.37 2.01
N THR A 29 -1.14 15.40 1.17
CA THR A 29 -0.28 15.41 -0.02
C THR A 29 1.20 15.19 0.30
N SER A 30 1.69 15.63 1.47
CA SER A 30 3.08 15.42 1.87
C SER A 30 3.34 13.95 2.17
N THR A 31 2.46 13.33 2.95
CA THR A 31 2.52 11.90 3.25
C THR A 31 2.38 11.06 1.98
N ALA A 32 1.43 11.39 1.11
CA ALA A 32 1.24 10.69 -0.16
C ALA A 32 2.49 10.76 -1.05
N THR A 33 3.16 11.92 -1.10
CA THR A 33 4.43 12.08 -1.83
C THR A 33 5.52 11.18 -1.25
N LYS A 34 5.71 11.18 0.07
CA LYS A 34 6.72 10.33 0.73
C LYS A 34 6.46 8.84 0.51
N VAL A 35 5.20 8.42 0.53
CA VAL A 35 4.82 7.02 0.25
C VAL A 35 5.22 6.64 -1.18
N LYS A 36 4.86 7.48 -2.17
CA LYS A 36 5.23 7.25 -3.57
C LYS A 36 6.76 7.20 -3.77
N GLU A 37 7.51 8.12 -3.15
CA GLU A 37 8.97 8.10 -3.20
C GLU A 37 9.57 6.83 -2.59
N ALA A 38 9.03 6.37 -1.46
CA ALA A 38 9.45 5.13 -0.81
C ALA A 38 9.22 3.92 -1.71
N CYS A 39 8.09 3.85 -2.41
CA CYS A 39 7.80 2.78 -3.38
C CYS A 39 8.80 2.75 -4.55
N VAL A 40 9.08 3.91 -5.17
CA VAL A 40 10.07 4.01 -6.25
C VAL A 40 11.46 3.61 -5.76
N LYS A 41 11.86 4.09 -4.58
CA LYS A 41 13.15 3.75 -3.97
C LYS A 41 13.27 2.26 -3.71
N GLN A 42 12.19 1.62 -3.24
CA GLN A 42 12.19 0.19 -2.96
C GLN A 42 12.43 -0.64 -4.22
N VAL A 43 11.72 -0.40 -5.33
CA VAL A 43 11.95 -1.18 -6.56
C VAL A 43 13.33 -0.96 -7.16
N LYS A 44 13.86 0.26 -7.09
CA LYS A 44 15.25 0.55 -7.50
C LYS A 44 16.27 -0.17 -6.62
N THR A 45 16.02 -0.23 -5.31
CA THR A 45 16.88 -0.95 -4.36
C THR A 45 16.85 -2.45 -4.61
N VAL A 46 15.67 -3.03 -4.87
CA VAL A 46 15.53 -4.44 -5.23
C VAL A 46 16.29 -4.74 -6.54
N ALA A 47 16.16 -3.91 -7.56
CA ALA A 47 16.90 -4.05 -8.82
C ALA A 47 18.43 -4.00 -8.61
N ALA A 48 18.92 -3.01 -7.84
CA ALA A 48 20.34 -2.90 -7.51
C ALA A 48 20.86 -4.11 -6.71
N ASN A 49 20.06 -4.64 -5.79
CA ASN A 49 20.43 -5.82 -5.01
C ASN A 49 20.42 -7.10 -5.85
N ALA A 50 19.50 -7.23 -6.82
CA ALA A 50 19.46 -8.37 -7.74
C ALA A 50 20.72 -8.49 -8.61
N ALA A 51 21.40 -7.36 -8.87
CA ALA A 51 22.66 -7.30 -9.59
C ALA A 51 23.89 -7.72 -8.76
N ARG A 52 23.75 -7.92 -7.44
CA ARG A 52 24.86 -8.29 -6.56
C ARG A 52 25.22 -9.76 -6.72
N LYS A 53 26.53 -10.05 -6.73
CA LYS A 53 27.05 -11.42 -6.74
C LYS A 53 26.96 -11.99 -5.33
N ILE A 54 26.17 -13.05 -5.17
CA ILE A 54 26.05 -13.85 -3.95
C ILE A 54 26.53 -15.26 -4.30
N ALA A 55 27.29 -15.91 -3.41
CA ALA A 55 27.82 -17.25 -3.67
C ALA A 55 26.68 -18.24 -3.99
N GLY A 56 26.77 -18.90 -5.15
CA GLY A 56 25.75 -19.86 -5.60
C GLY A 56 24.48 -19.25 -6.22
N VAL A 57 24.36 -17.93 -6.33
CA VAL A 57 23.20 -17.27 -6.98
C VAL A 57 23.68 -16.37 -8.12
N ALA A 58 23.23 -16.68 -9.34
CA ALA A 58 23.51 -15.85 -10.51
C ALA A 58 22.83 -14.47 -10.37
N PRO A 59 23.56 -13.36 -10.59
CA PRO A 59 22.94 -12.03 -10.57
C PRO A 59 21.88 -11.89 -11.65
N LYS A 60 20.77 -11.24 -11.31
CA LYS A 60 19.73 -10.88 -12.27
C LYS A 60 19.83 -9.38 -12.53
N TYR A 61 20.37 -9.04 -13.69
CA TYR A 61 20.50 -7.65 -14.11
C TYR A 61 19.24 -7.19 -14.84
N TYR A 62 18.60 -6.18 -14.27
CA TYR A 62 17.54 -5.43 -14.90
C TYR A 62 17.56 -4.00 -14.36
N GLU A 63 17.05 -3.08 -15.16
CA GLU A 63 16.91 -1.66 -14.79
C GLU A 63 15.44 -1.28 -14.76
N ILE A 64 15.04 -0.50 -13.75
CA ILE A 64 13.70 0.08 -13.69
C ILE A 64 13.65 1.31 -14.61
N THR A 65 12.95 1.19 -15.72
CA THR A 65 12.90 2.23 -16.77
C THR A 65 11.67 3.12 -16.67
N ALA A 66 10.59 2.62 -16.08
CA ALA A 66 9.39 3.41 -15.82
C ALA A 66 8.70 2.98 -14.51
N THR A 67 8.04 3.93 -13.86
CA THR A 67 7.21 3.71 -12.66
C THR A 67 5.97 4.59 -12.75
N SER A 68 4.81 4.07 -12.37
CA SER A 68 3.57 4.84 -12.27
C SER A 68 2.73 4.38 -11.08
N PHE A 69 1.91 5.30 -10.57
CA PHE A 69 0.96 5.05 -9.51
C PHE A 69 -0.45 5.06 -10.07
N ARG A 70 -1.30 4.17 -9.59
CA ARG A 70 -2.71 4.12 -9.90
C ARG A 70 -3.49 4.52 -8.65
N GLY A 71 -4.38 5.49 -8.80
CA GLY A 71 -5.20 5.96 -7.69
C GLY A 71 -4.44 6.78 -6.64
N ASP A 72 -5.15 7.01 -5.54
CA ASP A 72 -4.67 7.77 -4.39
C ASP A 72 -3.95 6.87 -3.39
N VAL A 73 -3.21 7.47 -2.48
CA VAL A 73 -2.62 6.74 -1.35
C VAL A 73 -3.70 6.60 -0.29
N GLU A 74 -3.95 5.36 0.13
CA GLU A 74 -4.93 5.02 1.14
C GLU A 74 -4.24 4.60 2.42
N GLN A 75 -4.79 4.98 3.58
CA GLN A 75 -4.37 4.38 4.83
C GLN A 75 -5.19 3.11 5.05
N VAL A 76 -4.56 1.99 5.42
CA VAL A 76 -5.23 0.72 5.67
C VAL A 76 -4.95 0.23 7.08
N ALA A 77 -5.96 -0.36 7.72
CA ALA A 77 -5.79 -1.02 9.00
C ALA A 77 -5.11 -2.40 8.81
N LEU A 78 -4.15 -2.69 9.67
CA LEU A 78 -3.47 -3.98 9.78
C LEU A 78 -3.84 -4.64 11.12
N LEU A 79 -3.50 -5.93 11.25
CA LEU A 79 -3.68 -6.65 12.51
C LEU A 79 -2.95 -5.97 13.68
N ARG A 80 -3.49 -6.15 14.90
CA ARG A 80 -2.91 -5.67 16.16
C ARG A 80 -2.81 -4.13 16.24
N ASN A 81 -3.87 -3.41 15.84
CA ASN A 81 -3.95 -1.95 15.91
C ASN A 81 -2.82 -1.23 15.17
N LYS A 82 -2.32 -1.84 14.10
CA LYS A 82 -1.33 -1.22 13.21
C LYS A 82 -2.05 -0.65 12.00
N SER A 83 -1.41 0.30 11.33
CA SER A 83 -1.85 0.77 10.02
C SER A 83 -0.65 0.91 9.09
N ALA A 84 -0.94 0.98 7.80
CA ALA A 84 0.03 1.24 6.74
C ALA A 84 -0.60 2.15 5.69
N TYR A 85 0.23 2.67 4.79
CA TYR A 85 -0.21 3.32 3.57
C TYR A 85 -0.13 2.33 2.42
N GLU A 86 -1.15 2.27 1.58
CA GLU A 86 -1.16 1.47 0.35
C GLU A 86 -1.39 2.34 -0.88
N VAL A 87 -0.76 1.96 -1.98
CA VAL A 87 -0.99 2.55 -3.29
C VAL A 87 -0.71 1.52 -4.37
N ASP A 88 -1.56 1.47 -5.38
CA ASP A 88 -1.31 0.63 -6.55
C ASP A 88 -0.16 1.21 -7.38
N PHE A 89 0.78 0.34 -7.73
CA PHE A 89 2.06 0.69 -8.31
C PHE A 89 2.37 -0.21 -9.50
N THR A 90 2.71 0.41 -10.62
CA THR A 90 3.20 -0.29 -11.81
C THR A 90 4.66 0.10 -12.03
N TYR A 91 5.51 -0.87 -12.36
CA TYR A 91 6.86 -0.59 -12.86
C TYR A 91 7.21 -1.44 -14.06
N THR A 92 8.07 -0.89 -14.92
CA THR A 92 8.63 -1.57 -16.08
C THR A 92 10.13 -1.77 -15.87
N ALA A 93 10.58 -3.00 -16.11
CA ALA A 93 11.97 -3.40 -16.00
C ALA A 93 12.49 -3.88 -17.36
N THR A 94 13.69 -3.42 -17.73
CA THR A 94 14.41 -3.88 -18.92
C THR A 94 15.58 -4.75 -18.50
N HIS A 95 15.64 -5.97 -19.02
CA HIS A 95 16.72 -6.94 -18.78
C HIS A 95 17.88 -6.73 -19.77
N LYS A 96 19.06 -7.27 -19.43
CA LYS A 96 20.26 -7.15 -20.29
C LYS A 96 20.11 -7.76 -21.68
N ASP A 97 19.23 -8.73 -21.84
CA ASP A 97 18.91 -9.36 -23.14
C ASP A 97 17.92 -8.52 -23.97
N GLY A 98 17.48 -7.37 -23.46
CA GLY A 98 16.48 -6.50 -24.10
C GLY A 98 15.04 -6.86 -23.74
N THR A 99 14.79 -7.94 -23.00
CA THR A 99 13.45 -8.31 -22.56
C THR A 99 12.87 -7.22 -21.66
N VAL A 100 11.61 -6.84 -21.90
CA VAL A 100 10.89 -5.83 -21.11
C VAL A 100 9.72 -6.48 -20.39
N ASN A 101 9.66 -6.28 -19.07
CA ASN A 101 8.61 -6.81 -18.21
C ASN A 101 7.91 -5.68 -17.46
N THR A 102 6.58 -5.68 -17.48
CA THR A 102 5.76 -4.75 -16.71
C THR A 102 5.06 -5.50 -15.58
N THR A 103 5.21 -5.00 -14.36
CA THR A 103 4.66 -5.62 -13.14
C THR A 103 3.70 -4.64 -12.47
N ASN A 104 2.52 -5.13 -12.09
CA ASN A 104 1.56 -4.40 -11.25
C ASN A 104 1.60 -5.00 -9.86
N GLN A 105 1.64 -4.14 -8.85
CA GLN A 105 1.74 -4.51 -7.44
C GLN A 105 1.03 -3.46 -6.58
N THR A 106 0.66 -3.82 -5.37
CA THR A 106 0.33 -2.85 -4.34
C THR A 106 1.59 -2.58 -3.52
N CYS A 107 2.00 -1.31 -3.47
CA CYS A 107 3.06 -0.88 -2.57
C CYS A 107 2.45 -0.55 -1.21
N ARG A 108 2.95 -1.21 -0.17
CA ARG A 108 2.55 -0.97 1.22
C ARG A 108 3.73 -0.36 1.99
N VAL A 109 3.51 0.74 2.68
CA VAL A 109 4.51 1.46 3.46
C VAL A 109 4.04 1.57 4.91
N SER A 110 4.86 1.19 5.88
CA SER A 110 4.51 1.38 7.29
C SER A 110 4.38 2.87 7.63
N THR A 111 3.52 3.23 8.59
CA THR A 111 3.25 4.65 8.91
C THR A 111 4.46 5.40 9.47
N ASP A 112 5.44 4.68 10.01
CA ASP A 112 6.75 5.20 10.44
C ASP A 112 7.81 5.20 9.33
N PHE A 113 7.46 4.78 8.11
CA PHE A 113 8.35 4.61 6.96
C PHE A 113 9.56 3.67 7.21
N GLY A 114 9.50 2.84 8.25
CA GLY A 114 10.54 1.86 8.57
C GLY A 114 10.55 0.65 7.63
N PHE A 115 9.45 0.39 6.92
CA PHE A 115 9.30 -0.78 6.07
C PHE A 115 8.46 -0.48 4.82
N VAL A 116 8.90 -1.04 3.67
CA VAL A 116 8.20 -0.99 2.39
C VAL A 116 8.07 -2.41 1.85
N GLU A 117 6.84 -2.79 1.52
CA GLU A 117 6.48 -4.10 0.96
C GLU A 117 5.90 -3.91 -0.44
N MET A 118 6.26 -4.82 -1.34
CA MET A 118 5.71 -4.88 -2.70
C MET A 118 4.88 -6.17 -2.81
N ARG A 119 3.57 -6.04 -2.98
CA ARG A 119 2.62 -7.16 -2.96
C ARG A 119 2.07 -7.39 -4.37
N PRO A 120 2.04 -8.65 -4.87
CA PRO A 120 1.46 -8.96 -6.17
C PRO A 120 -0.07 -8.81 -6.19
#